data_AF-A0A522U7T5-F1
#
_entry.id   AF-A0A522U7T5-F1
#
_cell.length_a   1.000
_cell.length_b   1.000
_cell.length_c   1.000
_cell.angle_alpha   90.00
_cell.angle_beta   90.00
_cell.angle_gamma   90.00
#
_symmetry.space_group_name_H-M   'P 1'
#
loop_
_entity.id
_entity.type
_entity.pdbx_description
1 polymer ?
#
loop_
_entity_poly.entity_id
_entity_poly.type
_entity_poly.pdbx_seq_one_letter_code
_entity_poly.pdbx_strand_id
1 'polypeptide(L)'
;MAYPMAAGRRERNRWYYQVDRCGKSVKEVCAIFGISRKCFYKWRQRDFESYRWYRSPKNQPNTKLTFEVKKFITDEKWKTNYGPAKMKMRVKQVLNVDISTTLIYRFYKRKKLIRKPQRKLSWYEPLKNHLIIENPGEGVQMDVKYVYEDNRRKYQFSAVDPYTRKYCFSIFPTKH
;
A
#
# COMPACT_ATOMS: atom_id res chain seq x y z
N MET A 1 26.85 -26.50 -31.13
CA MET A 1 25.39 -26.57 -31.32
C MET A 1 24.69 -26.18 -30.03
N ALA A 2 23.89 -25.11 -30.05
CA ALA A 2 23.21 -24.60 -28.87
C ALA A 2 22.04 -25.52 -28.49
N TYR A 3 22.03 -26.07 -27.27
CA TYR A 3 20.92 -26.87 -26.78
C TYR A 3 19.75 -25.96 -26.38
N PRO A 4 18.52 -26.20 -26.85
CA PRO A 4 17.35 -25.45 -26.39
C PRO A 4 17.05 -25.88 -24.96
N MET A 5 17.58 -25.13 -23.99
CA MET A 5 17.43 -25.39 -22.56
C MET A 5 16.01 -25.09 -22.03
N ALA A 6 15.12 -24.58 -22.88
CA ALA A 6 13.81 -24.04 -22.48
C ALA A 6 12.65 -24.54 -23.36
N ALA A 7 12.58 -25.84 -23.65
CA ALA A 7 11.38 -26.42 -24.27
C ALA A 7 10.16 -26.27 -23.35
N GLY A 8 9.07 -25.71 -23.90
CA GLY A 8 7.83 -25.49 -23.15
C GLY A 8 7.14 -26.80 -22.74
N ARG A 9 6.30 -26.78 -21.69
CA ARG A 9 5.66 -28.02 -21.18
C ARG A 9 4.87 -28.78 -22.26
N ARG A 10 4.20 -28.06 -23.17
CA ARG A 10 3.48 -28.66 -24.30
C ARG A 10 4.40 -29.45 -25.24
N GLU A 11 5.59 -28.92 -25.49
CA GLU A 11 6.58 -29.55 -26.37
C GLU A 11 7.16 -30.81 -25.73
N ARG A 12 7.48 -30.75 -24.44
CA ARG A 12 7.94 -31.92 -23.67
C ARG A 12 6.92 -33.04 -23.63
N ASN A 13 5.63 -32.70 -23.49
CA ASN A 13 4.54 -33.68 -23.58
C ASN A 13 4.53 -34.42 -24.92
N ARG A 14 4.91 -33.77 -26.04
CA ARG A 14 5.03 -34.46 -27.34
C ARG A 14 6.20 -35.44 -27.35
N TRP A 15 7.32 -35.10 -26.71
CA TRP A 15 8.45 -36.02 -26.57
C TRP A 15 8.03 -37.28 -25.83
N TYR A 16 7.31 -37.11 -24.71
CA TYR A 16 6.83 -38.23 -23.90
C TYR A 16 5.81 -39.06 -24.67
N TYR A 17 4.87 -38.43 -25.37
CA TYR A 17 3.88 -39.11 -26.19
C TYR A 17 4.52 -40.01 -27.26
N GLN A 18 5.56 -39.52 -27.95
CA GLN A 18 6.24 -40.32 -28.97
C GLN A 18 6.96 -41.55 -28.39
N VAL A 19 7.51 -41.46 -27.19
CA VAL A 19 8.18 -42.58 -26.53
C VAL A 19 7.15 -43.54 -25.91
N ASP A 20 6.18 -43.01 -25.15
CA ASP A 20 5.27 -43.79 -24.31
C ASP A 20 4.08 -44.37 -25.08
N ARG A 21 3.59 -43.67 -26.12
CA ARG A 21 2.41 -44.06 -26.91
C ARG A 21 2.74 -44.55 -28.30
N CYS A 22 3.73 -43.95 -28.96
CA CYS A 22 4.14 -44.36 -30.31
C CYS A 22 5.28 -45.38 -30.31
N GLY A 23 5.84 -45.75 -29.15
CA GLY A 23 6.90 -46.76 -29.04
C GLY A 23 8.25 -46.36 -29.64
N LYS A 24 8.47 -45.07 -29.95
CA LYS A 24 9.73 -44.62 -30.54
C LYS A 24 10.87 -44.69 -29.54
N SER A 25 12.08 -44.97 -30.03
CA SER A 25 13.27 -44.93 -29.19
C SER A 25 13.59 -43.49 -28.75
N VAL A 26 14.12 -43.33 -27.53
CA VAL A 26 14.52 -42.01 -27.02
C VAL A 26 15.56 -41.34 -27.92
N LYS A 27 16.44 -42.13 -28.57
CA LYS A 27 17.45 -41.63 -29.52
C LYS A 27 16.79 -40.98 -30.74
N GLU A 28 15.77 -41.62 -31.28
CA GLU A 28 15.00 -41.12 -32.43
C GLU A 28 14.24 -39.85 -32.09
N VAL A 29 13.53 -39.83 -30.96
CA VAL A 29 12.83 -38.63 -30.48
C VAL A 29 13.81 -37.47 -30.24
N CYS A 30 14.98 -37.76 -29.66
CA CYS A 30 16.03 -36.76 -29.47
C CYS A 30 16.55 -36.19 -30.80
N ALA A 31 16.68 -37.02 -31.84
CA ALA A 31 17.07 -36.56 -33.18
C ALA A 31 15.98 -35.72 -33.85
N ILE A 32 14.71 -36.15 -33.76
CA ILE A 32 13.56 -35.43 -34.32
C ILE A 32 13.41 -34.03 -33.73
N PHE A 33 13.52 -33.92 -32.40
CA PHE A 33 13.32 -32.65 -31.68
C PHE A 33 14.62 -31.86 -31.44
N GLY A 34 15.77 -32.35 -31.91
CA GLY A 34 17.07 -31.67 -31.74
C GLY A 34 17.50 -31.50 -30.27
N ILE A 35 17.15 -32.46 -29.40
CA ILE A 35 17.50 -32.43 -27.97
C ILE A 35 18.51 -33.51 -27.62
N SER A 36 19.28 -33.30 -26.55
CA SER A 36 20.10 -34.38 -26.00
C SER A 36 19.26 -35.36 -25.19
N ARG A 37 19.69 -36.63 -25.16
CA ARG A 37 19.13 -37.65 -24.25
C ARG A 37 19.16 -37.19 -22.79
N LYS A 38 20.22 -36.48 -22.38
CA LYS A 38 20.35 -35.86 -21.04
C LYS A 38 19.23 -34.86 -20.76
N CYS A 39 18.85 -34.04 -21.74
CA CYS A 39 17.73 -33.10 -21.63
C CYS A 39 16.40 -33.86 -21.47
N PHE A 40 16.16 -34.87 -22.32
CA PHE A 40 14.95 -35.69 -22.27
C PHE A 40 14.74 -36.33 -20.89
N TYR A 41 15.73 -37.08 -20.38
CA TYR A 41 15.60 -37.75 -19.08
C TYR A 41 15.50 -36.78 -17.92
N LYS A 42 16.27 -35.67 -17.92
CA LYS A 42 16.17 -34.63 -16.89
C LYS A 42 14.74 -34.08 -16.77
N TRP A 43 14.11 -33.79 -17.90
CA TRP A 43 12.75 -33.25 -17.90
C TRP A 43 11.69 -34.31 -17.63
N ARG A 44 11.85 -35.52 -18.17
CA ARG A 44 10.94 -36.65 -17.90
C ARG A 44 10.92 -36.95 -16.41
N GLN A 45 12.09 -37.00 -15.78
CA GLN A 45 12.23 -37.12 -14.34
C GLN A 45 11.49 -36.00 -13.62
N ARG A 46 11.74 -34.74 -14.00
CA ARG A 46 11.13 -33.56 -13.35
C ARG A 46 9.61 -33.44 -13.52
N ASP A 47 9.06 -33.90 -14.64
CA ASP A 47 7.63 -33.78 -14.96
C ASP A 47 6.80 -34.98 -14.45
N PHE A 48 7.39 -36.19 -14.35
CA PHE A 48 6.69 -37.41 -13.92
C PHE A 48 7.05 -37.89 -12.51
N GLU A 49 8.26 -37.67 -12.00
CA GLU A 49 8.53 -37.94 -10.59
C GLU A 49 7.88 -36.84 -9.76
N SER A 50 6.87 -37.24 -8.96
CA SER A 50 6.01 -36.40 -8.11
C SER A 50 6.72 -35.54 -7.05
N TYR A 51 8.04 -35.39 -7.10
CA TYR A 51 8.77 -34.47 -6.26
C TYR A 51 8.68 -33.04 -6.80
N ARG A 52 7.45 -32.50 -6.81
CA ARG A 52 7.28 -31.07 -6.59
C ARG A 52 7.77 -30.78 -5.18
N TRP A 53 9.09 -30.67 -4.96
CA TRP A 53 9.59 -30.02 -3.77
C TRP A 53 8.97 -28.63 -3.76
N TYR A 54 7.94 -28.45 -2.94
CA TYR A 54 7.53 -27.12 -2.54
C TYR A 54 8.78 -26.47 -1.96
N ARG A 55 9.44 -25.65 -2.78
CA ARG A 55 10.53 -24.83 -2.30
C ARG A 55 9.88 -23.69 -1.55
N SER A 56 9.71 -23.88 -0.24
CA SER A 56 9.37 -22.79 0.66
C SER A 56 10.26 -21.60 0.30
N PRO A 57 9.69 -20.42 0.05
CA PRO A 57 10.48 -19.22 -0.14
C PRO A 57 11.45 -19.10 1.02
N LYS A 58 12.76 -19.04 0.73
CA LYS A 58 13.75 -18.84 1.79
C LYS A 58 13.46 -17.48 2.43
N ASN A 59 13.26 -17.47 3.75
CA ASN A 59 13.19 -16.22 4.50
C ASN A 59 14.50 -15.46 4.27
N GLN A 60 14.43 -14.26 3.73
CA GLN A 60 15.62 -13.41 3.62
C GLN A 60 15.96 -12.90 5.02
N PRO A 61 17.19 -13.09 5.52
CA PRO A 61 17.55 -12.75 6.90
C PRO A 61 17.33 -11.27 7.21
N ASN A 62 17.55 -10.39 6.24
CA ASN A 62 17.38 -8.93 6.40
C ASN A 62 15.95 -8.44 6.06
N THR A 63 14.94 -9.31 6.21
CA THR A 63 13.54 -8.91 5.99
C THR A 63 13.10 -7.96 7.09
N LYS A 64 13.15 -6.65 6.82
CA LYS A 64 12.71 -5.60 7.75
C LYS A 64 11.21 -5.68 8.12
N LEU A 65 10.40 -6.34 7.29
CA LEU A 65 8.96 -6.49 7.50
C LEU A 65 8.66 -7.76 8.31
N THR A 66 9.13 -7.79 9.55
CA THR A 66 8.87 -8.86 10.53
C THR A 66 7.39 -8.93 10.92
N PHE A 67 6.98 -9.96 11.64
CA PHE A 67 5.60 -10.10 12.11
C PHE A 67 5.17 -8.92 12.99
N GLU A 68 6.02 -8.52 13.95
CA GLU A 68 5.78 -7.40 14.86
C GLU A 68 5.57 -6.09 14.10
N VAL A 69 6.45 -5.79 13.15
CA VAL A 69 6.33 -4.61 12.30
C VAL A 69 5.04 -4.64 11.47
N LYS A 70 4.66 -5.80 10.91
CA LYS A 70 3.40 -5.94 10.16
C LYS A 70 2.18 -5.70 11.05
N LYS A 71 2.19 -6.24 12.26
CA LYS A 71 1.11 -6.07 13.25
C LYS A 71 0.99 -4.59 13.60
N PHE A 72 2.09 -3.95 14.00
CA PHE A 72 2.14 -2.53 14.32
C PHE A 72 1.64 -1.64 13.17
N ILE A 73 2.16 -1.84 11.95
CA ILE A 73 1.74 -1.07 10.77
C ILE A 73 0.23 -1.24 10.50
N THR A 74 -0.31 -2.44 10.71
CA THR A 74 -1.73 -2.72 10.50
C THR A 74 -2.56 -1.98 11.54
N ASP A 75 -2.27 -2.17 12.82
CA ASP A 75 -3.01 -1.56 13.93
C ASP A 75 -2.97 -0.02 13.86
N GLU A 76 -1.80 0.54 13.61
CA GLU A 76 -1.62 2.00 13.49
C GLU A 76 -2.36 2.56 12.26
N LYS A 77 -2.40 1.79 11.16
CA LYS A 77 -3.17 2.17 9.96
C LYS A 77 -4.67 2.19 10.23
N TRP A 78 -5.19 1.26 11.03
CA TRP A 78 -6.61 1.25 11.42
C TRP A 78 -6.99 2.47 12.26
N LYS A 79 -6.11 2.86 13.20
CA LYS A 79 -6.30 4.00 14.11
C LYS A 79 -6.18 5.36 13.42
N THR A 80 -5.15 5.56 12.60
CA THR A 80 -4.73 6.91 12.13
C THR A 80 -4.92 7.15 10.64
N ASN A 81 -5.11 6.08 9.86
CA ASN A 81 -5.11 6.11 8.40
C ASN A 81 -3.84 6.70 7.75
N TYR A 82 -2.68 6.69 8.41
CA TYR A 82 -1.45 7.26 7.86
C TYR A 82 -1.05 6.73 6.47
N GLY A 83 -0.55 7.63 5.64
CA GLY A 83 0.09 7.29 4.37
C GLY A 83 1.47 6.64 4.57
N PRO A 84 2.06 6.04 3.52
CA PRO A 84 3.33 5.33 3.64
C PRO A 84 4.50 6.17 4.20
N ALA A 85 4.58 7.45 3.84
CA ALA A 85 5.63 8.34 4.33
C ALA A 85 5.51 8.61 5.83
N LYS A 86 4.30 8.96 6.31
CA LYS A 86 4.05 9.19 7.73
C LYS A 86 4.17 7.90 8.55
N MET A 87 3.72 6.77 7.99
CA MET A 87 3.90 5.46 8.62
C MET A 87 5.37 5.08 8.76
N LYS A 88 6.21 5.33 7.74
CA LYS A 88 7.66 5.12 7.82
C LYS A 88 8.25 5.85 9.03
N MET A 89 7.94 7.15 9.18
CA MET A 89 8.43 7.95 10.31
C MET A 89 7.95 7.37 11.64
N ARG A 90 6.67 6.97 11.71
CA ARG A 90 6.08 6.39 12.93
C ARG A 90 6.74 5.07 13.33
N VAL A 91 6.97 4.18 12.37
CA VAL A 91 7.69 2.91 12.58
C VAL A 91 9.12 3.17 13.05
N LYS A 92 9.83 4.10 12.40
CA LYS A 92 11.19 4.47 12.82
C LYS A 92 11.21 5.04 14.23
N GLN A 93 10.25 5.86 14.60
CA GLN A 93 10.14 6.46 15.94
C GLN A 93 9.87 5.41 17.03
N VAL A 94 8.99 4.44 16.78
CA VAL A 94 8.52 3.50 17.81
C VAL A 94 9.36 2.22 17.86
N LEU A 95 9.72 1.67 16.71
CA LEU A 95 10.39 0.38 16.59
C LEU A 95 11.87 0.50 16.19
N ASN A 96 12.37 1.71 15.94
CA ASN A 96 13.73 1.97 15.44
C ASN A 96 14.08 1.20 14.14
N VAL A 97 13.07 0.86 13.32
CA VAL A 97 13.27 0.17 12.04
C VAL A 97 13.02 1.13 10.88
N ASP A 98 14.01 1.31 10.02
CA ASP A 98 13.87 2.12 8.81
C ASP A 98 13.39 1.29 7.61
N ILE A 99 12.15 1.52 7.18
CA ILE A 99 11.49 0.77 6.11
C ILE A 99 11.22 1.69 4.92
N SER A 100 11.36 1.18 3.69
CA SER A 100 11.01 1.98 2.51
C SER A 100 9.51 2.23 2.41
N THR A 101 9.13 3.42 1.98
CA THR A 101 7.73 3.81 1.75
C THR A 101 7.06 2.90 0.71
N THR A 102 7.80 2.48 -0.32
CA THR A 102 7.34 1.53 -1.33
C THR A 102 6.98 0.17 -0.75
N LEU A 103 7.76 -0.33 0.22
CA LEU A 103 7.46 -1.60 0.90
C LEU A 103 6.16 -1.50 1.70
N ILE A 104 5.99 -0.40 2.44
CA ILE A 104 4.76 -0.11 3.20
C ILE A 104 3.56 0.00 2.25
N TYR A 105 3.70 0.69 1.12
CA TYR A 105 2.64 0.81 0.12
C TYR A 105 2.24 -0.55 -0.48
N ARG A 106 3.21 -1.40 -0.86
CA ARG A 106 2.96 -2.76 -1.35
C ARG A 106 2.28 -3.62 -0.28
N PHE A 107 2.68 -3.46 0.99
CA PHE A 107 2.02 -4.12 2.11
C PHE A 107 0.56 -3.68 2.26
N TYR A 108 0.28 -2.36 2.23
CA TYR A 108 -1.08 -1.83 2.26
C TYR A 108 -1.94 -2.36 1.12
N LYS A 109 -1.43 -2.40 -0.12
CA LYS A 109 -2.14 -3.00 -1.25
C LYS A 109 -2.47 -4.46 -1.00
N ARG A 110 -1.47 -5.26 -0.61
CA ARG A 110 -1.63 -6.70 -0.38
C ARG A 110 -2.63 -7.01 0.73
N LYS A 111 -2.66 -6.19 1.78
CA LYS A 111 -3.59 -6.33 2.92
C LYS A 111 -4.91 -5.56 2.75
N LYS A 112 -5.14 -4.91 1.60
CA LYS A 112 -6.33 -4.09 1.32
C LYS A 112 -6.60 -3.00 2.39
N LEU A 113 -5.54 -2.38 2.93
CA LEU A 113 -5.61 -1.36 3.99
C LEU A 113 -5.74 0.08 3.46
N ILE A 114 -5.77 0.27 2.14
CA ILE A 114 -5.87 1.60 1.53
C ILE A 114 -7.33 2.03 1.59
N ARG A 115 -7.64 2.98 2.48
CA ARG A 115 -8.92 3.67 2.52
C ARG A 115 -8.91 4.82 1.53
N LYS A 116 -9.99 4.99 0.78
CA LYS A 116 -10.17 6.17 -0.08
C LYS A 116 -10.22 7.42 0.82
N PRO A 117 -9.62 8.54 0.41
CA PRO A 117 -9.81 9.80 1.13
C PRO A 117 -11.31 10.11 1.15
N GLN A 118 -11.76 10.79 2.21
CA GLN A 118 -13.13 11.28 2.29
C GLN A 118 -13.38 12.16 1.05
N ARG A 119 -14.49 11.89 0.35
CA ARG A 119 -14.86 12.66 -0.84
C ARG A 119 -14.98 14.11 -0.44
N LYS A 120 -14.33 15.00 -1.18
CA LYS A 120 -14.62 16.44 -1.07
C LYS A 120 -16.11 16.62 -1.39
N LEU A 121 -16.79 17.40 -0.56
CA LEU A 121 -18.19 17.73 -0.78
C LEU A 121 -18.27 18.48 -2.11
N SER A 122 -19.22 18.11 -2.97
CA SER A 122 -19.34 18.67 -4.33
C SER A 122 -19.60 20.18 -4.33
N TRP A 123 -20.18 20.68 -3.25
CA TRP A 123 -20.47 22.10 -3.05
C TRP A 123 -19.30 22.89 -2.46
N TYR A 124 -18.25 22.22 -1.97
CA TYR A 124 -17.09 22.89 -1.37
C TYR A 124 -16.05 23.20 -2.44
N GLU A 125 -16.07 24.42 -2.95
CA GLU A 125 -14.99 24.98 -3.75
C GLU A 125 -14.12 25.88 -2.85
N PRO A 126 -12.83 25.56 -2.67
CA PRO A 126 -11.93 26.47 -1.98
C PRO A 126 -11.82 27.77 -2.78
N LEU A 127 -11.68 28.92 -2.09
CA LEU A 127 -11.44 30.19 -2.77
C LEU A 127 -10.23 30.06 -3.71
N LYS A 128 -10.42 30.40 -4.98
CA LYS A 128 -9.37 30.30 -6.01
C LYS A 128 -8.20 31.26 -5.76
N ASN A 129 -8.52 32.43 -5.23
CA ASN A 129 -7.56 33.48 -4.92
C ASN A 129 -7.52 33.71 -3.41
N HIS A 130 -6.34 34.08 -2.90
CA HIS A 130 -6.22 34.50 -1.51
C HIS A 130 -6.98 35.81 -1.31
N LEU A 131 -7.76 35.91 -0.23
CA LEU A 131 -8.38 37.17 0.16
C LEU A 131 -7.27 38.10 0.66
N ILE A 132 -7.08 39.23 -0.02
CA ILE A 132 -6.19 40.30 0.42
C ILE A 132 -7.06 41.36 1.07
N ILE A 133 -6.71 41.76 2.29
CA ILE A 133 -7.45 42.76 3.07
C ILE A 133 -6.61 44.04 3.03
N GLU A 134 -7.13 45.10 2.42
CA GLU A 134 -6.41 46.35 2.22
C GLU A 134 -6.78 47.42 3.24
N ASN A 135 -7.99 47.33 3.82
CA ASN A 135 -8.52 48.32 4.75
C ASN A 135 -9.02 47.72 6.07
N PRO A 136 -8.98 48.47 7.19
CA PRO A 136 -9.61 48.07 8.45
C PRO A 136 -11.09 47.71 8.25
N GLY A 137 -11.51 46.56 8.78
CA GLY A 137 -12.92 46.12 8.72
C GLY A 137 -13.38 45.49 7.40
N GLU A 138 -12.55 45.48 6.35
CA GLU A 138 -12.89 44.88 5.06
C GLU A 138 -13.03 43.34 5.13
N GLY A 139 -12.19 42.69 5.93
CA GLY A 139 -12.21 41.24 6.11
C GLY A 139 -12.17 40.86 7.58
N VAL A 140 -13.30 40.88 8.28
CA VAL A 140 -13.36 40.47 9.70
C VAL A 140 -13.57 38.96 9.81
N GLN A 141 -12.71 38.29 10.56
CA GLN A 141 -12.91 36.89 10.93
C GLN A 141 -13.80 36.82 12.17
N MET A 142 -15.01 36.30 12.03
CA MET A 142 -15.92 36.05 13.14
C MET A 142 -15.95 34.57 13.49
N ASP A 143 -15.87 34.25 14.78
CA ASP A 143 -15.94 32.87 15.28
C ASP A 143 -16.82 32.78 16.52
N VAL A 144 -17.57 31.69 16.64
CA VAL A 144 -18.47 31.42 17.77
C VAL A 144 -18.04 30.15 18.48
N LYS A 145 -17.75 30.26 19.77
CA LYS A 145 -17.34 29.14 20.62
C LYS A 145 -18.31 28.92 21.75
N TYR A 146 -18.44 27.67 22.19
CA TYR A 146 -19.11 27.35 23.43
C TYR A 146 -18.17 27.57 24.61
N VAL A 147 -18.65 28.29 25.62
CA VAL A 147 -17.98 28.44 26.90
C VAL A 147 -18.92 27.99 28.02
N TYR A 148 -18.35 27.44 29.09
CA TYR A 148 -19.10 26.93 30.23
C TYR A 148 -18.77 27.79 31.44
N GLU A 149 -19.73 28.61 31.86
CA GLU A 149 -19.67 29.39 33.08
C GLU A 149 -20.80 28.92 34.00
N ASP A 150 -20.50 28.66 35.27
CA ASP A 150 -21.47 28.17 36.27
C ASP A 150 -22.22 26.90 35.84
N ASN A 151 -21.53 25.95 35.19
CA ASN A 151 -22.11 24.75 34.58
C ASN A 151 -23.22 25.03 33.54
N ARG A 152 -23.36 26.27 33.06
CA ARG A 152 -24.31 26.65 32.00
C ARG A 152 -23.55 26.95 30.72
N ARG A 153 -24.06 26.42 29.60
CA ARG A 153 -23.53 26.69 28.27
C ARG A 153 -23.84 28.15 27.88
N LYS A 154 -22.81 28.91 27.53
CA LYS A 154 -22.88 30.25 26.96
C LYS A 154 -22.17 30.29 25.60
N TYR A 155 -22.37 31.35 24.85
CA TYR A 155 -21.76 31.55 23.53
C TYR A 155 -20.79 32.72 23.57
N GLN A 156 -19.53 32.47 23.26
CA GLN A 156 -18.54 33.50 23.02
C GLN A 156 -18.53 33.83 21.54
N PHE A 157 -18.94 35.05 21.20
CA PHE A 157 -18.79 35.61 19.86
C PHE A 157 -17.49 36.38 19.83
N SER A 158 -16.61 36.04 18.90
CA SER A 158 -15.31 36.68 18.75
C SER A 158 -15.17 37.22 17.34
N ALA A 159 -14.53 38.37 17.22
CA ALA A 159 -14.18 38.99 15.95
C ALA A 159 -12.70 39.41 15.98
N VAL A 160 -11.99 39.04 14.93
CA VAL A 160 -10.61 39.43 14.67
C VAL A 160 -10.60 40.21 13.36
N ASP A 161 -10.06 41.41 13.38
CA ASP A 161 -9.69 42.12 12.15
C ASP A 161 -8.22 41.79 11.83
N PRO A 162 -7.92 41.02 10.75
CA PRO A 162 -6.56 40.65 10.37
C PRO A 162 -5.70 41.84 9.94
N TYR A 163 -6.31 42.93 9.44
CA TYR A 163 -5.58 44.14 9.02
C TYR A 163 -5.09 44.90 10.25
N THR A 164 -5.97 45.21 11.20
CA THR A 164 -5.60 45.93 12.43
C THR A 164 -5.04 45.04 13.54
N ARG A 165 -5.18 43.71 13.40
CA ARG A 165 -4.90 42.68 14.43
C ARG A 165 -5.68 42.87 15.73
N LYS A 166 -6.76 43.66 15.71
CA LYS A 166 -7.61 43.86 16.87
C LYS A 166 -8.51 42.65 17.07
N TYR A 167 -8.62 42.24 18.33
CA TYR A 167 -9.49 41.15 18.78
C TYR A 167 -10.52 41.70 19.75
N CYS A 168 -11.78 41.40 19.51
CA CYS A 168 -12.85 41.65 20.47
C CYS A 168 -13.71 40.39 20.63
N PHE A 169 -14.31 40.23 21.81
CA PHE A 169 -15.27 39.17 22.04
C PHE A 169 -16.34 39.62 23.03
N SER A 170 -17.47 38.93 22.99
CA SER A 170 -18.57 39.12 23.94
C SER A 170 -19.23 37.77 24.21
N ILE A 171 -19.61 37.55 25.48
CA ILE A 171 -20.23 36.31 25.93
C ILE A 171 -21.71 36.57 26.15
N PHE A 172 -22.56 35.73 25.57
CA PHE A 172 -24.01 35.82 25.69
C PHE A 172 -24.59 34.55 26.29
N PRO A 173 -25.67 34.66 27.09
CA PRO A 173 -26.37 33.49 27.61
C PRO A 173 -27.06 32.73 26.46
N THR A 174 -27.27 31.43 26.66
CA THR A 174 -28.16 30.66 25.77
C THR A 174 -29.58 31.17 25.95
N LYS A 175 -30.31 31.48 24.86
CA LYS A 175 -31.74 31.77 24.92
C LYS A 175 -32.47 30.57 25.56
N HIS A 176 -33.20 30.83 26.64
CA HIS A 176 -34.12 29.87 27.26
C HIS A 176 -35.38 29.72 26.42
#